data_AF-A0A9P5TST3-F1
#
_entry.id   AF-A0A9P5TST3-F1
#
_cell.length_a   1.000
_cell.length_b   1.000
_cell.length_c   1.000
_cell.angle_alpha   90.00
_cell.angle_beta   90.00
_cell.angle_gamma   90.00
#
_symmetry.space_group_name_H-M   'P 1'
#
loop_
_entity.id
_entity.type
_entity.pdbx_description
1 polymer ?
#
loop_
_entity_poly.entity_id
_entity_poly.type
_entity_poly.pdbx_seq_one_letter_code
_entity_poly.pdbx_strand_id
1 'polypeptide(L)'
;VLCAFKHANIDIGSLLEALLIYPEYSDHNITISLVNDPSGIARTLINAERTHNMMLSWTQSFVQEIYQFQMQCLIDKKNGFHFFTKNMTEEQLRNFSIEDLAQRMQTIAPDLWDLFGSLLAADPRINYQRAWVRNRKLTKERSDGDIAMEDVSAAADDDVDEYFQEFGSDEIQLTHEDEDEPENTEEQVKEQFDALKRIKQVLCLSVMMHSSNKQCNTLQSVVGVFLHSCNAPETVQELLAHMGILVVPSTINQVVSSLSAQAETEIRRLGQTFL
;
A
#
# COMPACT_ATOMS: atom_id res chain seq x y z
N VAL A 1 -48.57 0.38 12.90
CA VAL A 1 -47.63 0.31 11.75
C VAL A 1 -47.61 -1.08 11.12
N LEU A 2 -47.14 -2.13 11.80
CA LEU A 2 -47.04 -3.50 11.21
C LEU A 2 -48.37 -4.04 10.65
N CYS A 3 -49.50 -3.79 11.31
CA CYS A 3 -50.81 -4.17 10.78
C CYS A 3 -51.15 -3.43 9.47
N ALA A 4 -50.75 -2.17 9.30
CA ALA A 4 -51.04 -1.40 8.09
C ALA A 4 -50.24 -1.94 6.89
N PHE A 5 -48.97 -2.31 7.08
CA PHE A 5 -48.16 -2.96 6.04
C PHE A 5 -48.76 -4.30 5.62
N LYS A 6 -49.23 -5.09 6.60
CA LYS A 6 -49.90 -6.37 6.32
C LYS A 6 -51.21 -6.19 5.54
N HIS A 7 -52.00 -5.17 5.85
CA HIS A 7 -53.25 -4.89 5.10
C HIS A 7 -52.99 -4.32 3.70
N ALA A 8 -51.91 -3.56 3.53
CA ALA A 8 -51.52 -2.99 2.24
C ALA A 8 -50.72 -3.96 1.35
N ASN A 9 -50.33 -5.14 1.87
CA ASN A 9 -49.46 -6.11 1.20
C ASN A 9 -48.12 -5.48 0.74
N ILE A 10 -47.55 -4.59 1.55
CA ILE A 10 -46.28 -3.92 1.29
C ILE A 10 -45.21 -4.57 2.16
N ASP A 11 -44.16 -5.10 1.54
CA ASP A 11 -42.96 -5.53 2.25
C ASP A 11 -42.01 -4.35 2.47
N ILE A 12 -41.07 -4.53 3.40
CA ILE A 12 -40.14 -3.46 3.79
C ILE A 12 -39.18 -3.07 2.65
N GLY A 13 -38.84 -4.01 1.76
CA GLY A 13 -38.00 -3.74 0.60
C GLY A 13 -38.71 -2.85 -0.41
N SER A 14 -39.94 -3.19 -0.77
CA SER A 14 -40.77 -2.37 -1.66
C SER A 14 -41.00 -0.95 -1.13
N LEU A 15 -41.13 -0.79 0.20
CA LEU A 15 -41.23 0.55 0.79
C LEU A 15 -39.91 1.33 0.67
N LEU A 16 -38.77 0.72 1.00
CA LEU A 16 -37.47 1.37 0.89
C LEU A 16 -37.16 1.77 -0.55
N GLU A 17 -37.46 0.88 -1.50
CA GLU A 17 -37.33 1.15 -2.92
C GLU A 17 -38.21 2.34 -3.32
N ALA A 18 -39.47 2.37 -2.89
CA ALA A 18 -40.37 3.47 -3.22
C ALA A 18 -39.89 4.82 -2.67
N LEU A 19 -39.43 4.85 -1.41
CA LEU A 19 -38.91 6.06 -0.78
C LEU A 19 -37.62 6.57 -1.42
N LEU A 20 -36.76 5.67 -1.92
CA LEU A 20 -35.46 6.02 -2.48
C LEU A 20 -35.49 6.31 -3.99
N ILE A 21 -36.42 5.73 -4.74
CA ILE A 21 -36.47 5.83 -6.21
C ILE A 21 -37.47 6.90 -6.69
N TYR A 22 -38.67 7.00 -6.08
CA TYR A 22 -39.69 7.89 -6.61
C TYR A 22 -39.51 9.34 -6.10
N PRO A 23 -39.41 10.34 -7.00
CA PRO A 23 -39.19 11.74 -6.61
C PRO A 23 -40.30 12.32 -5.73
N GLU A 24 -41.51 11.77 -5.83
CA GLU A 24 -42.70 12.19 -5.06
C GLU A 24 -42.50 12.07 -3.54
N TYR A 25 -41.56 11.23 -3.09
CA TYR A 25 -41.24 11.02 -1.67
C TYR A 25 -39.94 11.69 -1.23
N SER A 26 -39.30 12.49 -2.09
CA SER A 26 -38.00 13.12 -1.78
C SER A 26 -38.06 14.05 -0.56
N ASP A 27 -39.14 14.82 -0.40
CA ASP A 27 -39.35 15.74 0.72
C ASP A 27 -39.98 15.07 1.97
N HIS A 28 -40.22 13.75 1.91
CA HIS A 28 -40.85 13.06 3.03
C HIS A 28 -39.85 12.88 4.18
N ASN A 29 -40.27 13.17 5.43
CA ASN A 29 -39.41 13.10 6.62
C ASN A 29 -38.68 11.76 6.77
N ILE A 30 -39.31 10.64 6.38
CA ILE A 30 -38.69 9.32 6.44
C ILE A 30 -37.58 9.18 5.40
N THR A 31 -37.77 9.68 4.18
CA THR A 31 -36.76 9.68 3.11
C THR A 31 -35.57 10.55 3.52
N ILE A 32 -35.84 11.75 4.04
CA ILE A 32 -34.81 12.66 4.56
C ILE A 32 -34.01 11.96 5.68
N SER A 33 -34.69 11.31 6.64
CA SER A 33 -33.99 10.58 7.70
C SER A 33 -33.18 9.39 7.18
N LEU A 34 -33.69 8.65 6.19
CA LEU A 34 -33.04 7.50 5.57
C LEU A 34 -31.78 7.91 4.80
N VAL A 35 -31.84 9.02 4.06
CA VAL A 35 -30.73 9.57 3.29
C VAL A 35 -29.68 10.24 4.19
N ASN A 36 -30.10 10.87 5.30
CA ASN A 36 -29.19 11.55 6.21
C ASN A 36 -28.40 10.60 7.13
N ASP A 37 -28.92 9.41 7.45
CA ASP A 37 -28.22 8.41 8.28
C ASP A 37 -28.40 6.96 7.78
N PRO A 38 -27.89 6.62 6.57
CA PRO A 38 -27.91 5.25 6.08
C PRO A 38 -27.06 4.31 6.96
N SER A 39 -26.02 4.86 7.61
CA SER A 39 -25.12 4.10 8.48
C SER A 39 -25.80 3.62 9.76
N GLY A 40 -26.70 4.41 10.35
CA GLY A 40 -27.49 4.01 11.53
C GLY A 40 -28.38 2.79 11.25
N ILE A 41 -28.99 2.73 10.08
CA ILE A 41 -29.83 1.60 9.65
C ILE A 41 -28.97 0.37 9.39
N ALA A 42 -27.88 0.52 8.63
CA ALA A 42 -26.94 -0.58 8.39
C ALA A 42 -26.39 -1.14 9.71
N ARG A 43 -25.98 -0.28 10.65
CA ARG A 43 -25.50 -0.66 11.98
C ARG A 43 -26.58 -1.39 12.78
N THR A 44 -27.83 -0.94 12.72
CA THR A 44 -28.96 -1.60 13.40
C THR A 44 -29.19 -3.00 12.83
N LEU A 45 -29.16 -3.15 11.51
CA LEU A 45 -29.31 -4.45 10.84
C LEU A 45 -28.13 -5.40 11.12
N ILE A 46 -26.91 -4.85 11.21
CA ILE A 46 -25.72 -5.62 11.60
C ILE A 46 -25.81 -6.06 13.06
N ASN A 47 -26.24 -5.21 13.98
CA ASN A 47 -26.28 -5.54 15.41
C ASN A 47 -27.47 -6.42 15.81
N ALA A 48 -28.49 -6.54 14.97
CA ALA A 48 -29.63 -7.39 15.24
C ALA A 48 -29.27 -8.88 15.05
N GLU A 49 -29.41 -9.68 16.11
CA GLU A 49 -29.06 -11.11 16.16
C GLU A 49 -29.63 -11.91 14.97
N ARG A 50 -30.87 -11.60 14.55
CA ARG A 50 -31.56 -12.28 13.46
C ARG A 50 -30.97 -12.02 12.07
N THR A 51 -30.33 -10.87 11.87
CA THR A 51 -29.79 -10.44 10.58
C THR A 51 -28.26 -10.35 10.57
N HIS A 52 -27.61 -10.40 11.74
CA HIS A 52 -26.18 -10.22 11.93
C HIS A 52 -25.33 -11.03 10.94
N ASN A 53 -25.48 -12.36 10.93
CA ASN A 53 -24.68 -13.25 10.07
C ASN A 53 -24.92 -12.98 8.58
N MET A 54 -26.17 -12.75 8.18
CA MET A 54 -26.53 -12.45 6.80
C MET A 54 -25.95 -11.10 6.35
N MET A 55 -26.07 -10.08 7.20
CA MET A 55 -25.56 -8.73 6.92
C MET A 55 -24.04 -8.70 6.87
N LEU A 56 -23.35 -9.42 7.77
CA LEU A 56 -21.89 -9.56 7.71
C LEU A 56 -21.45 -10.26 6.43
N SER A 57 -22.05 -11.39 6.08
CA SER A 57 -21.73 -12.11 4.83
C SER A 57 -21.99 -11.24 3.61
N TRP A 58 -23.13 -10.54 3.56
CA TRP A 58 -23.44 -9.63 2.46
C TRP A 58 -22.45 -8.46 2.37
N THR A 59 -22.11 -7.84 3.50
CA THR A 59 -21.14 -6.73 3.55
C THR A 59 -19.77 -7.20 3.06
N GLN A 60 -19.33 -8.39 3.47
CA GLN A 60 -18.07 -8.98 3.01
C GLN A 60 -18.07 -9.21 1.50
N SER A 61 -19.14 -9.81 0.95
CA SER A 61 -19.26 -10.04 -0.49
C SER A 61 -19.25 -8.73 -1.27
N PHE A 62 -20.03 -7.73 -0.84
CA PHE A 62 -20.10 -6.44 -1.49
C PHE A 62 -18.75 -5.69 -1.48
N VAL A 63 -18.07 -5.68 -0.34
CA VAL A 63 -16.74 -5.06 -0.21
C VAL A 63 -15.69 -5.80 -1.07
N GLN A 64 -15.77 -7.13 -1.16
CA GLN A 64 -14.90 -7.91 -2.05
C GLN A 64 -15.11 -7.54 -3.52
N GLU A 65 -16.35 -7.31 -3.96
CA GLU A 65 -16.64 -6.87 -5.34
C GLU A 65 -15.99 -5.52 -5.64
N ILE A 66 -16.05 -4.56 -4.71
CA ILE A 66 -15.38 -3.26 -4.83
C ILE A 66 -13.87 -3.45 -4.98
N TYR A 67 -13.25 -4.25 -4.11
CA TYR A 67 -11.81 -4.52 -4.15
C TYR A 67 -11.38 -5.21 -5.45
N GLN A 68 -12.16 -6.17 -5.93
CA GLN A 68 -11.89 -6.84 -7.21
C GLN A 68 -12.00 -5.87 -8.38
N PHE A 69 -13.01 -5.01 -8.40
CA PHE A 69 -13.17 -3.99 -9.42
C PHE A 69 -11.99 -3.01 -9.44
N GLN A 70 -11.55 -2.54 -8.26
CA GLN A 70 -10.39 -1.66 -8.17
C GLN A 70 -9.08 -2.34 -8.58
N MET A 71 -8.91 -3.62 -8.23
CA MET A 71 -7.78 -4.41 -8.72
C MET A 71 -7.78 -4.53 -10.25
N GLN A 72 -8.94 -4.79 -10.85
CA GLN A 72 -9.09 -4.80 -12.31
C GLN A 72 -8.76 -3.45 -12.94
N CYS A 73 -9.16 -2.35 -12.30
CA CYS A 73 -8.77 -1.01 -12.74
C CYS A 73 -7.25 -0.86 -12.68
N LEU A 74 -6.59 -1.20 -11.57
CA LEU A 74 -5.14 -1.08 -11.44
C LEU A 74 -4.37 -1.85 -12.54
N ILE A 75 -4.84 -3.04 -12.92
CA ILE A 75 -4.16 -3.87 -13.93
C ILE A 75 -4.48 -3.50 -15.39
N ASP A 76 -5.31 -2.47 -15.63
CA ASP A 76 -5.64 -1.99 -16.97
C ASP A 76 -4.44 -1.32 -17.65
N LYS A 77 -4.18 -1.67 -18.91
CA LYS A 77 -3.06 -1.15 -19.72
C LYS A 77 -3.00 0.37 -19.76
N LYS A 78 -4.17 1.03 -19.78
CA LYS A 78 -4.26 2.50 -19.83
C LYS A 78 -3.67 3.17 -18.59
N ASN A 79 -3.61 2.45 -17.47
CA ASN A 79 -3.18 2.99 -16.20
C ASN A 79 -1.66 2.92 -16.02
N GLY A 80 -0.90 2.41 -16.99
CA GLY A 80 0.54 2.62 -17.10
C GLY A 80 1.38 1.88 -16.05
N PHE A 81 0.89 0.77 -15.51
CA PHE A 81 1.64 -0.10 -14.60
C PHE A 81 2.32 -1.27 -15.32
N HIS A 82 2.22 -1.31 -16.66
CA HIS A 82 2.81 -2.34 -17.49
C HIS A 82 4.17 -1.93 -18.01
N PHE A 83 5.19 -2.73 -17.73
CA PHE A 83 6.54 -2.55 -18.27
C PHE A 83 6.85 -3.64 -19.29
N PHE A 84 7.04 -3.21 -20.54
CA PHE A 84 7.56 -4.07 -21.59
C PHE A 84 9.08 -4.01 -21.55
N THR A 85 9.69 -5.12 -21.15
CA THR A 85 11.13 -5.21 -20.84
C THR A 85 12.03 -4.97 -22.04
N LYS A 86 11.53 -5.18 -23.26
CA LYS A 86 12.21 -4.84 -24.51
C LYS A 86 12.19 -3.35 -24.86
N ASN A 87 11.33 -2.57 -24.21
CA ASN A 87 11.11 -1.15 -24.50
C ASN A 87 11.43 -0.26 -23.29
N MET A 88 12.04 -0.82 -22.25
CA MET A 88 12.43 -0.05 -21.09
C MET A 88 13.54 0.92 -21.49
N THR A 89 13.25 2.21 -21.33
CA THR A 89 14.20 3.28 -21.64
C THR A 89 14.96 3.71 -20.38
N GLU A 90 16.16 4.25 -20.56
CA GLU A 90 16.91 4.86 -19.48
C GLU A 90 16.10 5.97 -18.77
N GLU A 91 15.36 6.78 -19.53
CA GLU A 91 14.52 7.86 -19.00
C GLU A 91 13.43 7.33 -18.06
N GLN A 92 12.76 6.22 -18.42
CA GLN A 92 11.76 5.58 -17.55
C GLN A 92 12.36 5.06 -16.25
N LEU A 93 13.60 4.56 -16.28
CA LEU A 93 14.30 4.13 -15.07
C LEU A 93 14.71 5.32 -14.20
N ARG A 94 15.21 6.40 -14.80
CA ARG A 94 15.62 7.62 -14.10
C ARG A 94 14.45 8.37 -13.47
N ASN A 95 13.31 8.40 -14.14
CA ASN A 95 12.10 9.11 -13.70
C ASN A 95 11.18 8.23 -12.85
N PHE A 96 11.62 7.02 -12.46
CA PHE A 96 10.84 6.17 -11.59
C PHE A 96 10.76 6.75 -10.17
N SER A 97 9.55 6.87 -9.63
CA SER A 97 9.29 7.27 -8.25
C SER A 97 8.26 6.35 -7.60
N ILE A 98 8.52 5.95 -6.35
CA ILE A 98 7.57 5.19 -5.54
C ILE A 98 6.38 6.09 -5.15
N GLU A 99 6.61 7.38 -4.94
CA GLU A 99 5.60 8.37 -4.61
C GLU A 99 4.60 8.53 -5.77
N ASP A 100 5.09 8.59 -7.01
CA ASP A 100 4.23 8.65 -8.19
C ASP A 100 3.37 7.38 -8.34
N LEU A 101 3.96 6.21 -8.07
CA LEU A 101 3.21 4.95 -8.03
C LEU A 101 2.16 4.96 -6.93
N ALA A 102 2.52 5.38 -5.71
CA ALA A 102 1.62 5.48 -4.57
C ALA A 102 0.41 6.37 -4.90
N GLN A 103 0.66 7.57 -5.42
CA GLN A 103 -0.39 8.52 -5.75
C GLN A 103 -1.34 7.97 -6.83
N ARG A 104 -0.80 7.32 -7.87
CA ARG A 104 -1.60 6.70 -8.93
C ARG A 104 -2.42 5.52 -8.41
N MET A 105 -1.81 4.65 -7.60
CA MET A 105 -2.50 3.52 -6.99
C MET A 105 -3.64 3.98 -6.08
N GLN A 106 -3.39 4.97 -5.23
CA GLN A 106 -4.41 5.59 -4.37
C GLN A 106 -5.54 6.22 -5.19
N THR A 107 -5.22 6.91 -6.29
CA THR A 107 -6.22 7.56 -7.13
C THR A 107 -7.13 6.55 -7.84
N ILE A 108 -6.57 5.44 -8.32
CA ILE A 108 -7.30 4.42 -9.09
C ILE A 108 -8.05 3.45 -8.18
N ALA A 109 -7.49 3.17 -7.01
CA ALA A 109 -7.98 2.15 -6.08
C ALA A 109 -7.97 2.65 -4.62
N PRO A 110 -8.78 3.67 -4.30
CA PRO A 110 -8.78 4.29 -2.97
C PRO A 110 -9.18 3.32 -1.85
N ASP A 111 -10.19 2.49 -2.05
CA ASP A 111 -10.68 1.57 -1.02
C ASP A 111 -9.66 0.46 -0.73
N LEU A 112 -9.02 -0.08 -1.78
CA LEU A 112 -7.89 -1.00 -1.60
C LEU A 112 -6.72 -0.31 -0.90
N TRP A 113 -6.40 0.91 -1.30
CA TRP A 113 -5.32 1.69 -0.68
C TRP A 113 -5.57 1.86 0.82
N ASP A 114 -6.77 2.27 1.20
CA ASP A 114 -7.17 2.46 2.61
C ASP A 114 -7.20 1.14 3.39
N LEU A 115 -7.64 0.04 2.76
CA LEU A 115 -7.55 -1.30 3.34
C LEU A 115 -6.11 -1.66 3.68
N PHE A 116 -5.18 -1.59 2.71
CA PHE A 116 -3.77 -1.89 2.98
C PHE A 116 -3.16 -0.92 3.98
N GLY A 117 -3.55 0.35 3.91
CA GLY A 117 -3.13 1.35 4.88
C GLY A 117 -3.57 1.01 6.31
N SER A 118 -4.79 0.49 6.47
CA SER A 118 -5.33 0.07 7.76
C SER A 118 -4.68 -1.21 8.26
N LEU A 119 -4.49 -2.20 7.39
CA LEU A 119 -3.84 -3.48 7.74
C LEU A 119 -2.37 -3.29 8.12
N LEU A 120 -1.63 -2.44 7.40
CA LEU A 120 -0.23 -2.16 7.68
C LEU A 120 -0.04 -1.28 8.94
N ALA A 121 -1.07 -0.54 9.34
CA ALA A 121 -1.10 0.27 10.55
C ALA A 121 -1.86 -0.41 11.71
N ALA A 122 -2.17 -1.71 11.60
CA ALA A 122 -3.01 -2.41 12.56
C ALA A 122 -2.45 -2.41 14.00
N ASP A 123 -1.12 -2.37 14.12
CA ASP A 123 -0.43 -2.12 15.39
C ASP A 123 0.37 -0.80 15.34
N PRO A 124 -0.21 0.32 15.79
CA PRO A 124 0.49 1.60 15.83
C PRO A 124 1.69 1.61 16.77
N ARG A 125 1.71 0.76 17.81
CA ARG A 125 2.75 0.76 18.85
C ARG A 125 4.05 0.20 18.32
N ILE A 126 4.00 -1.00 17.73
CA ILE A 126 5.16 -1.65 17.09
C ILE A 126 5.72 -0.74 15.99
N ASN A 127 4.83 -0.13 15.22
CA ASN A 127 5.20 0.74 14.13
C ASN A 127 5.91 2.03 14.59
N TYR A 128 5.41 2.69 15.64
CA TYR A 128 6.05 3.87 16.22
C TYR A 128 7.41 3.51 16.86
N GLN A 129 7.47 2.38 17.57
CA GLN A 129 8.71 1.89 18.20
C GLN A 129 9.81 1.64 17.17
N ARG A 130 9.48 0.96 16.06
CA ARG A 130 10.44 0.71 14.97
C ARG A 130 10.95 1.99 14.33
N ALA A 131 10.06 2.97 14.13
CA ALA A 131 10.44 4.28 13.57
C ALA A 131 11.34 5.07 14.54
N TRP A 132 11.04 5.04 15.85
CA TRP A 132 11.84 5.71 16.87
C TRP A 132 13.25 5.12 17.00
N VAL A 133 13.38 3.79 17.08
CA VAL A 133 14.69 3.09 17.15
C VAL A 133 15.55 3.43 15.93
N ARG A 134 14.95 3.47 14.74
CA ARG A 134 15.65 3.84 13.51
C ARG A 134 16.16 5.27 13.56
N ASN A 135 15.33 6.21 14.03
CA ASN A 135 15.71 7.60 14.10
C ASN A 135 16.86 7.83 15.11
N ARG A 136 16.82 7.15 16.26
CA ARG A 136 17.87 7.21 17.29
C ARG A 136 19.24 6.72 16.78
N LYS A 137 19.26 5.67 15.93
CA LYS A 137 20.50 5.20 15.29
C LYS A 137 21.06 6.26 14.34
N LEU A 138 20.20 6.88 13.53
CA LEU A 138 20.59 7.93 12.58
C LEU A 138 21.10 9.22 13.25
N THR A 139 20.52 9.62 14.39
CA THR A 139 21.04 10.77 15.16
C THR A 139 22.36 10.46 15.84
N LYS A 140 22.57 9.23 16.33
CA LYS A 140 23.84 8.82 16.94
C LYS A 140 24.98 8.76 15.92
N GLU A 141 24.73 8.23 14.73
CA GLU A 141 25.70 8.20 13.62
C GLU A 141 26.08 9.59 13.10
N ARG A 142 25.20 10.58 13.24
CA ARG A 142 25.49 11.99 12.88
C ARG A 142 26.29 12.74 13.95
N SER A 143 26.28 12.25 15.19
CA SER A 143 26.91 12.93 16.34
C SER A 143 28.33 12.45 16.63
N ASP A 144 28.67 11.18 16.33
CA ASP A 144 30.02 10.63 16.58
C ASP A 144 30.85 10.59 15.29
N GLY A 145 31.69 11.62 15.11
CA GLY A 145 32.65 11.73 14.02
C GLY A 145 33.90 10.84 14.14
N ASP A 146 33.82 9.69 14.79
CA ASP A 146 34.94 8.73 14.90
C ASP A 146 34.47 7.33 14.46
N ILE A 147 34.74 7.00 13.19
CA ILE A 147 34.44 5.67 12.63
C ILE A 147 35.66 4.76 12.83
N ALA A 148 35.62 3.95 13.90
CA ALA A 148 36.12 2.59 13.81
C ALA A 148 35.02 1.76 13.11
N MET A 149 35.30 1.24 11.91
CA MET A 149 34.42 0.27 11.26
C MET A 149 34.47 -1.04 12.05
N GLU A 150 33.51 -1.24 12.93
CA GLU A 150 33.16 -2.58 13.40
C GLU A 150 31.89 -3.02 12.67
N ASP A 151 32.02 -4.19 12.06
CA ASP A 151 31.11 -4.94 11.20
C ASP A 151 29.63 -4.50 11.24
N VAL A 152 29.17 -3.89 10.14
CA VAL A 152 27.74 -3.63 9.89
C VAL A 152 27.10 -4.97 9.50
N SER A 153 26.98 -5.85 10.49
CA SER A 153 25.91 -6.81 10.52
C SER A 153 24.61 -6.00 10.40
N ALA A 154 23.87 -6.23 9.32
CA ALA A 154 22.47 -5.88 9.23
C ALA A 154 21.72 -6.68 10.32
N ALA A 155 21.87 -6.23 11.57
CA ALA A 155 21.22 -6.81 12.73
C ALA A 155 19.72 -6.69 12.47
N ALA A 156 19.13 -7.87 12.38
CA ALA A 156 17.78 -8.15 11.98
C ALA A 156 16.75 -7.28 12.71
N ASP A 157 15.61 -7.05 12.06
CA ASP A 157 14.38 -6.60 12.72
C ASP A 157 14.05 -7.47 13.98
N ASP A 158 14.62 -8.68 14.10
CA ASP A 158 14.40 -9.62 15.20
C ASP A 158 14.99 -9.15 16.56
N ASP A 159 16.13 -8.45 16.61
CA ASP A 159 16.75 -8.05 17.89
C ASP A 159 15.99 -6.90 18.59
N VAL A 160 15.20 -6.13 17.82
CA VAL A 160 14.40 -5.02 18.36
C VAL A 160 13.14 -5.56 19.00
N ASP A 161 12.47 -6.51 18.34
CA ASP A 161 11.27 -7.13 18.90
C ASP A 161 11.61 -7.93 20.17
N GLU A 162 12.76 -8.64 20.23
CA GLU A 162 13.18 -9.42 21.41
C GLU A 162 13.54 -8.53 22.62
N TYR A 163 14.22 -7.39 22.39
CA TYR A 163 14.56 -6.42 23.44
C TYR A 163 13.33 -5.77 24.09
N PHE A 164 12.28 -5.48 23.31
CA PHE A 164 11.04 -4.88 23.83
C PHE A 164 10.02 -5.91 24.32
N GLN A 165 10.16 -7.20 23.95
CA GLN A 165 9.34 -8.28 24.51
C GLN A 165 9.72 -8.60 25.97
N GLU A 166 10.99 -8.37 26.34
CA GLU A 166 11.51 -8.57 27.69
C GLU A 166 10.99 -7.51 28.69
N PHE A 167 10.71 -6.29 28.22
CA PHE A 167 10.05 -5.24 29.00
C PHE A 167 8.54 -5.27 28.73
N GLY A 168 7.81 -6.00 29.59
CA GLY A 168 6.38 -6.24 29.48
C GLY A 168 5.54 -5.05 28.98
N SER A 169 4.56 -5.36 28.14
CA SER A 169 3.70 -4.46 27.35
C SER A 169 2.90 -3.39 28.12
N ASP A 170 3.00 -3.34 29.45
CA ASP A 170 2.16 -2.50 30.32
C ASP A 170 2.89 -1.32 30.98
N GLU A 171 4.21 -1.15 30.79
CA GLU A 171 4.94 -0.09 31.54
C GLU A 171 6.06 0.62 30.75
N ILE A 172 5.84 0.93 29.47
CA ILE A 172 6.61 2.03 28.85
C ILE A 172 5.89 3.34 29.22
N GLN A 173 6.04 3.78 30.47
CA GLN A 173 5.99 5.21 30.73
C GLN A 173 7.21 5.80 30.02
N LEU A 174 6.96 6.55 28.94
CA LEU A 174 7.96 7.43 28.35
C LEU A 174 8.32 8.47 29.42
N THR A 175 9.27 8.13 30.29
CA THR A 175 9.92 9.11 31.14
C THR A 175 10.70 10.04 30.21
N HIS A 176 10.14 11.23 30.00
CA HIS A 176 10.81 12.41 29.46
C HIS A 176 12.00 12.79 30.38
N GLU A 177 13.09 12.03 30.32
CA GLU A 177 14.27 12.29 31.16
C GLU A 177 15.56 12.53 30.35
N ASP A 178 15.46 12.82 29.06
CA ASP A 178 16.57 13.40 28.29
C ASP A 178 16.21 14.85 27.91
N GLU A 179 16.69 15.82 28.70
CA GLU A 179 16.49 17.28 28.52
C GLU A 179 17.09 17.85 27.21
N ASP A 180 17.74 17.00 26.39
CA ASP A 180 18.38 17.37 25.13
C ASP A 180 17.63 16.85 23.88
N GLU A 181 16.42 16.30 24.01
CA GLU A 181 15.66 15.82 22.85
C GLU A 181 15.12 17.00 22.00
N PRO A 182 15.52 17.13 20.72
CA PRO A 182 15.09 18.26 19.91
C PRO A 182 13.58 18.18 19.64
N GLU A 183 12.89 19.32 19.73
CA GLU A 183 11.44 19.52 19.56
C GLU A 183 10.81 18.97 18.25
N ASN A 184 11.61 18.38 17.35
CA ASN A 184 11.25 17.92 16.01
C ASN A 184 11.35 16.37 15.85
N THR A 185 11.68 15.62 16.90
CA THR A 185 11.83 14.15 16.79
C THR A 185 10.51 13.43 16.47
N GLU A 186 9.40 13.82 17.10
CA GLU A 186 8.10 13.17 16.91
C GLU A 186 7.55 13.36 15.50
N GLU A 187 7.65 14.58 14.95
CA GLU A 187 7.19 14.88 13.59
C GLU A 187 7.99 14.11 12.55
N GLN A 188 9.32 14.03 12.71
CA GLN A 188 10.18 13.22 11.84
C GLN A 188 9.87 11.73 11.92
N VAL A 189 9.65 11.19 13.12
CA VAL A 189 9.28 9.78 13.31
C VAL A 189 7.96 9.47 12.61
N LYS A 190 6.98 10.37 12.72
CA LYS A 190 5.69 10.24 12.04
C LYS A 190 5.83 10.30 10.51
N GLU A 191 6.60 11.24 9.98
CA GLU A 191 6.85 11.34 8.53
C GLU A 191 7.54 10.10 7.98
N GLN A 192 8.56 9.58 8.68
CA GLN A 192 9.24 8.34 8.30
C GLN A 192 8.29 7.14 8.34
N PHE A 193 7.44 7.08 9.35
CA PHE A 193 6.42 6.05 9.46
C PHE A 193 5.44 6.09 8.28
N ASP A 194 4.91 7.26 7.95
CA ASP A 194 3.98 7.43 6.84
C ASP A 194 4.65 7.10 5.49
N ALA A 195 5.92 7.48 5.30
CA ALA A 195 6.69 7.12 4.12
C ALA A 195 6.87 5.60 4.00
N LEU A 196 7.26 4.93 5.10
CA LEU A 196 7.44 3.48 5.13
C LEU A 196 6.11 2.74 4.86
N LYS A 197 5.02 3.23 5.44
CA LYS A 197 3.67 2.71 5.21
C LYS A 197 3.31 2.79 3.72
N ARG A 198 3.56 3.93 3.06
CA ARG A 198 3.31 4.09 1.62
C ARG A 198 4.13 3.12 0.77
N ILE A 199 5.42 2.95 1.07
CA ILE A 199 6.29 1.99 0.38
C ILE A 199 5.71 0.57 0.50
N LYS A 200 5.31 0.18 1.71
CA LYS A 200 4.69 -1.14 1.96
C LYS A 200 3.36 -1.30 1.21
N GLN A 201 2.52 -0.26 1.15
CA GLN A 201 1.28 -0.28 0.37
C GLN A 201 1.55 -0.50 -1.12
N VAL A 202 2.50 0.24 -1.70
CA VAL A 202 2.91 0.09 -3.11
C VAL A 202 3.44 -1.32 -3.37
N LEU A 203 4.25 -1.88 -2.47
CA LEU A 203 4.77 -3.23 -2.59
C LEU A 203 3.64 -4.28 -2.58
N CYS A 204 2.75 -4.24 -1.58
CA CYS A 204 1.64 -5.19 -1.47
C CYS A 204 0.72 -5.13 -2.70
N LEU A 205 0.35 -3.93 -3.14
CA LEU A 205 -0.47 -3.75 -4.34
C LEU A 205 0.27 -4.23 -5.59
N SER A 206 1.56 -3.91 -5.75
CA SER A 206 2.37 -4.35 -6.90
C SER A 206 2.47 -5.87 -6.99
N VAL A 207 2.62 -6.58 -5.87
CA VAL A 207 2.64 -8.06 -5.84
C VAL A 207 1.30 -8.63 -6.31
N MET A 208 0.18 -8.11 -5.79
CA MET A 208 -1.15 -8.57 -6.19
C MET A 208 -1.49 -8.22 -7.64
N MET A 209 -1.12 -7.03 -8.11
CA MET A 209 -1.26 -6.62 -9.50
C MET A 209 -0.46 -7.54 -10.42
N HIS A 210 0.78 -7.86 -10.07
CA HIS A 210 1.64 -8.76 -10.83
C HIS A 210 1.09 -10.19 -10.87
N SER A 211 0.56 -10.67 -9.73
CA SER A 211 -0.08 -11.98 -9.62
C SER A 211 -1.34 -12.07 -10.50
N SER A 212 -2.13 -10.98 -10.55
CA SER A 212 -3.34 -10.88 -11.37
C SER A 212 -3.02 -10.72 -12.86
N ASN A 213 -1.97 -9.97 -13.19
CA ASN A 213 -1.49 -9.75 -14.54
C ASN A 213 0.03 -9.57 -14.54
N LYS A 214 0.77 -10.57 -15.04
CA LYS A 214 2.24 -10.57 -15.09
C LYS A 214 2.85 -9.40 -15.86
N GLN A 215 2.06 -8.73 -16.71
CA GLN A 215 2.50 -7.54 -17.41
C GLN A 215 2.53 -6.32 -16.48
N CYS A 216 1.83 -6.31 -15.35
CA CYS A 216 1.92 -5.28 -14.31
C CYS A 216 3.19 -5.52 -13.48
N ASN A 217 4.34 -5.11 -14.00
CA ASN A 217 5.66 -5.44 -13.48
C ASN A 217 6.54 -4.19 -13.33
N THR A 218 5.95 -3.00 -13.22
CA THR A 218 6.68 -1.73 -13.11
C THR A 218 7.69 -1.76 -11.95
N LEU A 219 7.20 -1.98 -10.73
CA LEU A 219 8.05 -2.04 -9.53
C LEU A 219 9.05 -3.19 -9.63
N GLN A 220 8.57 -4.38 -10.00
CA GLN A 220 9.37 -5.60 -10.12
C GLN A 220 10.54 -5.44 -11.12
N SER A 221 10.34 -4.69 -12.20
CA SER A 221 11.37 -4.45 -13.22
C SER A 221 12.45 -3.52 -12.70
N VAL A 222 12.07 -2.43 -12.02
CA VAL A 222 13.03 -1.48 -11.43
C VAL A 222 13.84 -2.12 -10.30
N VAL A 223 13.18 -2.84 -9.40
CA VAL A 223 13.88 -3.60 -8.34
C VAL A 223 14.79 -4.67 -8.95
N GLY A 224 14.38 -5.31 -10.05
CA GLY A 224 15.21 -6.29 -10.76
C GLY A 224 16.48 -5.67 -11.34
N VAL A 225 16.37 -4.52 -12.00
CA VAL A 225 17.53 -3.78 -12.53
C VAL A 225 18.46 -3.33 -11.40
N PHE A 226 17.90 -2.83 -10.30
CA PHE A 226 18.66 -2.43 -9.12
C PHE A 226 19.47 -3.60 -8.54
N LEU A 227 18.83 -4.73 -8.28
CA LEU A 227 19.51 -5.90 -7.73
C LEU A 227 20.57 -6.47 -8.68
N HIS A 228 20.30 -6.45 -9.98
CA HIS A 228 21.30 -6.81 -10.98
C HIS A 228 22.52 -5.89 -10.92
N SER A 229 22.31 -4.57 -10.77
CA SER A 229 23.41 -3.60 -10.62
C SER A 229 24.22 -3.79 -9.33
N CYS A 230 23.60 -4.32 -8.28
CA CYS A 230 24.26 -4.67 -7.03
C CYS A 230 24.97 -6.04 -7.07
N ASN A 231 25.03 -6.70 -8.22
CA ASN A 231 25.54 -8.08 -8.36
C ASN A 231 24.87 -9.07 -7.40
N ALA A 232 23.57 -8.90 -7.14
CA ALA A 232 22.82 -9.81 -6.28
C ALA A 232 22.88 -11.24 -6.85
N PRO A 233 23.18 -12.27 -6.04
CA PRO A 233 23.25 -13.65 -6.52
C PRO A 233 21.97 -14.09 -7.25
N GLU A 234 22.11 -14.89 -8.30
CA GLU A 234 20.96 -15.38 -9.08
C GLU A 234 19.92 -16.10 -8.22
N THR A 235 20.36 -16.85 -7.20
CA THR A 235 19.48 -17.52 -6.23
C THR A 235 18.56 -16.54 -5.49
N VAL A 236 19.06 -15.35 -5.13
CA VAL A 236 18.27 -14.30 -4.47
C VAL A 236 17.24 -13.73 -5.46
N GLN A 237 17.66 -13.49 -6.70
CA GLN A 237 16.77 -12.98 -7.74
C GLN A 237 15.65 -13.98 -8.08
N GLU A 238 15.97 -15.27 -8.16
CA GLU A 238 15.00 -16.35 -8.41
C GLU A 238 13.99 -16.49 -7.25
N LEU A 239 14.47 -16.44 -6.00
CA LEU A 239 13.61 -16.45 -4.82
C LEU A 239 12.61 -15.29 -4.83
N LEU A 240 13.09 -14.06 -5.06
CA LEU A 240 12.24 -12.87 -5.09
C LEU A 240 11.27 -12.88 -6.29
N ALA A 241 11.66 -13.49 -7.42
CA ALA A 241 10.78 -13.69 -8.55
C ALA A 241 9.65 -14.68 -8.21
N HIS A 242 9.95 -15.75 -7.47
CA HIS A 242 8.92 -16.67 -6.97
C HIS A 242 7.96 -16.02 -5.97
N MET A 243 8.41 -15.02 -5.21
CA MET A 243 7.55 -14.22 -4.32
C MET A 243 6.71 -13.15 -5.05
N GLY A 244 6.92 -12.94 -6.36
CA GLY A 244 6.25 -11.88 -7.14
C GLY A 244 6.79 -10.47 -6.88
N ILE A 245 7.94 -10.38 -6.19
CA ILE A 245 8.67 -9.13 -5.90
C ILE A 245 9.58 -8.74 -7.07
N LEU A 246 9.98 -9.72 -7.88
CA LEU A 246 10.79 -9.52 -9.09
C LEU A 246 10.16 -10.16 -10.33
N VAL A 247 10.62 -9.69 -11.48
CA VAL A 247 10.49 -10.43 -12.75
C VAL A 247 11.57 -11.51 -12.82
N VAL A 248 11.33 -12.57 -13.60
CA VAL A 248 12.30 -13.66 -13.79
C VAL A 248 13.66 -13.13 -14.29
N PRO A 249 14.81 -13.70 -13.87
CA PRO A 249 16.13 -13.17 -14.21
C PRO A 249 16.40 -12.99 -15.72
N SER A 250 15.87 -13.89 -16.55
CA SER A 250 15.96 -13.77 -18.01
C SER A 250 15.34 -12.48 -18.56
N THR A 251 14.30 -11.98 -17.89
CA THR A 251 13.66 -10.71 -18.20
C THR A 251 14.56 -9.52 -17.84
N ILE A 252 15.27 -9.61 -16.71
CA ILE A 252 16.23 -8.58 -16.28
C ILE A 252 17.38 -8.49 -17.29
N ASN A 253 17.93 -9.63 -17.71
CA ASN A 253 18.99 -9.67 -18.71
C ASN A 253 18.56 -9.05 -20.05
N GLN A 254 17.29 -9.19 -20.44
CA GLN A 254 16.75 -8.53 -21.63
C GLN A 254 16.69 -7.01 -21.46
N VAL A 255 16.27 -6.51 -20.28
CA VAL A 255 16.28 -5.08 -19.95
C VAL A 255 17.70 -4.53 -20.04
N VAL A 256 18.66 -5.19 -19.41
CA VAL A 256 20.08 -4.76 -19.40
C VAL A 256 20.67 -4.74 -20.80
N SER A 257 20.36 -5.74 -21.62
CA SER A 257 20.77 -5.80 -23.03
C SER A 257 20.17 -4.65 -23.85
N SER A 258 18.89 -4.34 -23.63
CA SER A 258 18.19 -3.24 -24.29
C SER A 258 18.78 -1.89 -23.91
N LEU A 259 19.02 -1.66 -22.61
CA LEU A 259 19.64 -0.44 -22.10
C LEU A 259 21.07 -0.28 -22.63
N SER A 260 21.85 -1.36 -22.68
CA SER A 260 23.21 -1.34 -23.26
C SER A 260 23.20 -0.93 -24.73
N ALA A 261 22.28 -1.48 -25.52
CA ALA A 261 22.14 -1.12 -26.94
C ALA A 261 21.71 0.35 -27.13
N GLN A 262 20.84 0.86 -26.26
CA GLN A 262 20.44 2.27 -26.27
C GLN A 262 21.63 3.18 -25.92
N ALA A 263 22.40 2.84 -24.89
CA ALA A 263 23.59 3.59 -24.49
C ALA A 263 24.66 3.61 -25.59
N GLU A 264 24.91 2.48 -26.27
CA GLU A 264 25.83 2.41 -27.40
C GLU A 264 25.40 3.35 -28.54
N THR A 265 24.11 3.36 -28.85
CA THR A 265 23.54 4.22 -29.89
C THR A 265 23.72 5.69 -29.54
N GLU A 266 23.49 6.07 -28.28
CA GLU A 266 23.62 7.44 -27.81
C GLU A 266 25.08 7.90 -27.77
N ILE A 267 26.00 7.05 -27.33
CA ILE A 267 27.45 7.32 -27.37
C ILE A 267 27.92 7.52 -28.82
N ARG A 268 27.47 6.68 -29.75
CA ARG A 268 27.79 6.82 -31.18
C ARG A 268 27.22 8.13 -31.74
N ARG A 269 25.98 8.49 -31.38
CA ARG A 269 25.34 9.74 -31.80
C ARG A 269 26.13 10.95 -31.31
N LEU A 270 26.50 10.97 -30.03
CA LEU A 270 27.32 12.04 -29.45
C LEU A 270 28.68 12.12 -30.17
N GLY A 271 29.36 10.99 -30.36
CA GLY A 271 30.64 10.94 -31.09
C GLY A 271 30.55 11.50 -32.51
N GLN A 272 29.44 11.30 -33.22
CA GLN A 272 29.20 11.87 -34.55
C GLN A 272 28.91 13.37 -34.54
N THR A 273 28.46 13.94 -33.41
CA THR A 273 28.24 15.39 -33.27
C THR A 273 29.48 16.17 -32.83
N PHE A 274 30.50 15.49 -32.29
CA PHE A 274 31.74 16.10 -31.79
C PHE A 274 32.94 15.95 -32.75
N LEU A 275 32.78 15.25 -33.88
CA LEU A 275 33.75 15.12 -34.99
C LEU A 275 33.22 15.83 -36.24
#